data_AF-A0A7W0KHF9-F1
#
_entry.id   AF-A0A7W0KHF9-F1
#
_cell.length_a   1.000
_cell.length_b   1.000
_cell.length_c   1.000
_cell.angle_alpha   90.00
_cell.angle_beta   90.00
_cell.angle_gamma   90.00
#
_symmetry.space_group_name_H-M   'P 1'
#
loop_
_entity.id
_entity.type
_entity.pdbx_description
1 polymer ?
#
loop_
_entity_poly.entity_id
_entity_poly.type
_entity_poly.pdbx_seq_one_letter_code
_entity_poly.pdbx_strand_id
1 'polypeptide(L)'
;PVLGARPLRRTIQREIEDALSEKILYGEISPGQIILVDTELGEDSEDDTKTKFTFRGVAKPLDLPDAPPVSLSAGESESAG
;
A
#
# COMPACT_ATOMS: atom_id res chain seq x y z
N PRO A 1 13.23 -24.21 2.15
CA PRO A 1 12.67 -22.84 2.06
C PRO A 1 11.77 -22.54 3.27
N VAL A 2 12.28 -21.81 4.26
CA VAL A 2 11.53 -21.53 5.47
C VAL A 2 10.52 -20.42 5.15
N LEU A 3 9.31 -20.83 4.79
CA LEU A 3 8.11 -20.00 4.56
C LEU A 3 7.58 -19.44 5.90
N GLY A 4 8.43 -18.74 6.65
CA GLY A 4 8.00 -17.94 7.79
C GLY A 4 7.94 -16.49 7.35
N ALA A 5 6.84 -15.77 7.61
CA ALA A 5 6.57 -14.37 7.25
C ALA A 5 7.60 -13.30 7.73
N ARG A 6 8.77 -13.72 8.22
CA ARG A 6 9.88 -12.85 8.64
C ARG A 6 10.48 -11.98 7.51
N PRO A 7 10.57 -12.44 6.24
CA PRO A 7 10.96 -11.55 5.15
C PRO A 7 10.03 -10.36 4.98
N LEU A 8 8.71 -10.56 5.18
CA LEU A 8 7.69 -9.56 4.92
C LEU A 8 7.81 -8.32 5.80
N ARG A 9 8.13 -8.49 7.09
CA ARG A 9 8.22 -7.36 8.03
C ARG A 9 9.30 -6.36 7.63
N ARG A 10 10.47 -6.84 7.21
CA ARG A 10 11.57 -5.97 6.76
C ARG A 10 11.22 -5.27 5.45
N THR A 11 10.51 -5.96 4.56
CA THR A 11 10.03 -5.37 3.32
C THR A 11 9.02 -4.26 3.61
N ILE A 12 8.03 -4.48 4.48
CA ILE A 12 7.07 -3.45 4.87
C ILE A 12 7.79 -2.26 5.54
N GLN A 13 8.74 -2.52 6.44
CA GLN A 13 9.52 -1.45 7.04
C GLN A 13 10.24 -0.59 5.99
N ARG A 14 11.02 -1.22 5.12
CA ARG A 14 11.83 -0.50 4.13
C ARG A 14 11.00 0.19 3.05
N GLU A 15 10.02 -0.52 2.49
CA GLU A 15 9.27 -0.02 1.34
C GLU A 15 8.12 0.91 1.74
N ILE A 16 7.58 0.77 2.95
CA ILE A 16 6.41 1.51 3.43
C ILE A 16 6.72 2.42 4.62
N GLU A 17 7.22 1.88 5.74
CA GLU A 17 7.42 2.69 6.97
C GLU A 17 8.48 3.77 6.80
N ASP A 18 9.61 3.44 6.15
CA ASP A 18 10.71 4.39 5.91
C ASP A 18 10.23 5.52 4.96
N ALA A 19 9.56 5.17 3.86
CA ALA A 19 9.02 6.14 2.90
C ALA A 19 7.96 7.07 3.52
N LEU A 20 7.08 6.54 4.37
CA LEU A 20 6.09 7.35 5.10
C LEU A 20 6.77 8.27 6.10
N SER A 21 7.83 7.82 6.76
CA SER A 21 8.58 8.63 7.74
C SER A 21 9.21 9.85 7.08
N GLU A 22 9.81 9.69 5.90
CA GLU A 22 10.35 10.81 5.11
C GLU A 22 9.24 11.80 4.72
N LYS A 23 8.10 11.31 4.23
CA LYS A 23 6.96 12.16 3.82
C LYS A 23 6.36 12.95 4.98
N ILE A 24 6.30 12.36 6.17
CA ILE A 24 5.88 13.06 7.39
C ILE A 24 6.91 14.11 7.77
N LEU A 25 8.22 13.78 7.71
CA LEU A 25 9.30 14.71 8.04
C LEU A 25 9.31 15.94 7.12
N TYR A 26 9.01 15.76 5.83
CA TYR A 26 8.88 16.84 4.85
C TYR A 26 7.53 17.57 4.90
N GLY A 27 6.57 17.11 5.72
CA GLY A 27 5.25 17.73 5.86
C GLY A 27 4.30 17.47 4.67
N GLU A 28 4.62 16.52 3.79
CA GLU A 28 3.74 16.08 2.71
C GLU A 28 2.52 15.32 3.25
N ILE A 29 2.69 14.66 4.39
CA ILE A 29 1.64 13.94 5.12
C ILE A 29 1.43 14.61 6.47
N SER A 30 0.17 14.87 6.80
CA SER A 30 -0.24 15.49 8.05
C SER A 30 -0.94 14.49 8.99
N PRO A 31 -0.87 14.70 10.31
CA PRO A 31 -1.60 13.89 11.27
C PRO A 31 -3.10 13.85 10.98
N GLY A 32 -3.72 12.67 11.16
CA GLY A 32 -5.15 12.46 10.94
C GLY A 32 -5.55 12.16 9.49
N GLN A 33 -4.62 12.11 8.56
CA GLN A 33 -4.87 11.62 7.20
C GLN A 33 -4.86 10.09 7.15
N ILE A 34 -5.75 9.53 6.34
CA ILE A 34 -5.66 8.13 5.88
C ILE A 34 -4.70 8.13 4.70
N ILE A 35 -3.73 7.22 4.69
CA ILE A 35 -2.78 7.12 3.58
C ILE A 35 -3.20 5.96 2.67
N LEU A 36 -3.53 6.28 1.42
CA LEU A 36 -3.73 5.29 0.37
C LEU A 36 -2.38 4.95 -0.25
N VAL A 37 -2.04 3.67 -0.26
CA VAL A 37 -0.82 3.14 -0.87
C VAL A 37 -1.23 2.33 -2.09
N ASP A 38 -0.63 2.65 -3.24
CA ASP A 38 -0.88 1.96 -4.50
C ASP A 38 0.45 1.56 -5.16
N THR A 39 0.35 0.80 -6.25
CA THR A 39 1.50 0.36 -7.04
C THR A 39 1.35 0.84 -8.47
N GLU A 40 2.35 1.57 -8.96
CA GLU A 40 2.45 1.93 -10.38
C GLU A 40 3.42 0.98 -11.07
N LEU A 41 3.02 0.47 -12.25
CA LEU A 41 3.91 -0.18 -13.18
C LEU A 41 4.74 0.91 -13.85
N GLY A 42 6.07 0.85 -13.75
CA GLY A 42 6.93 1.84 -14.38
C GLY A 42 6.74 1.82 -15.91
N GLU A 43 6.44 2.98 -16.51
CA GLU A 43 6.26 3.16 -17.96
C GLU A 43 7.47 2.67 -18.80
N ASP A 44 8.65 2.55 -18.18
CA ASP A 44 9.93 2.27 -18.86
C ASP A 44 10.51 0.88 -18.56
N SER A 45 9.77 -0.05 -17.97
CA SER A 45 10.35 -1.33 -17.50
C SER A 45 9.84 -2.52 -18.30
N GLU A 46 10.65 -2.99 -19.26
CA GLU A 46 10.60 -4.37 -19.79
C GLU A 46 10.86 -5.42 -18.68
N ASP A 47 11.27 -4.98 -17.49
CA ASP A 47 11.46 -5.77 -16.28
C ASP A 47 10.28 -5.59 -15.31
N ASP A 48 9.41 -6.61 -15.24
CA ASP A 48 8.25 -6.73 -14.34
C ASP A 48 8.59 -6.76 -12.83
N THR A 49 9.86 -6.48 -12.49
CA THR A 49 10.41 -6.58 -11.12
C THR A 49 10.54 -5.24 -10.40
N LYS A 50 10.24 -4.11 -11.06
CA LYS A 50 10.35 -2.77 -10.47
C LYS A 50 8.99 -2.08 -10.36
N THR A 51 8.09 -2.68 -9.60
CA THR A 51 6.87 -2.00 -9.16
C THR A 51 7.23 -0.88 -8.17
N LYS A 52 6.73 0.34 -8.39
CA LYS A 52 6.96 1.48 -7.49
C LYS A 52 5.73 1.75 -6.65
N PHE A 53 5.89 1.91 -5.34
CA PHE A 53 4.81 2.31 -4.46
C PHE A 53 4.53 3.82 -4.57
N THR A 54 3.25 4.17 -4.59
CA THR A 54 2.78 5.55 -4.50
C THR A 54 1.98 5.76 -3.22
N PHE A 55 2.05 6.97 -2.68
CA PHE A 55 1.47 7.31 -1.36
C PHE A 55 0.67 8.58 -1.48
N ARG A 56 -0.61 8.52 -1.09
CA ARG A 56 -1.51 9.67 -1.13
C ARG A 56 -2.22 9.85 0.21
N GLY A 57 -2.02 11.01 0.84
CA GLY A 57 -2.78 11.41 2.02
C GLY A 57 -4.18 11.89 1.64
N VAL A 58 -5.21 11.23 2.17
CA VAL A 58 -6.60 11.67 2.09
C VAL A 58 -7.06 12.07 3.48
N ALA A 59 -7.75 13.21 3.60
CA ALA A 59 -8.33 13.60 4.89
C ALA A 59 -9.32 12.51 5.32
N LYS A 60 -9.24 12.05 6.57
CA LYS A 60 -10.17 11.07 7.11
C LYS A 60 -11.59 11.63 6.94
N PRO A 61 -12.45 11.01 6.10
CA PRO A 61 -13.84 11.41 6.03
C PRO A 61 -14.45 11.10 7.40
N LEU A 62 -15.14 12.06 8.00
CA LEU A 62 -15.71 11.94 9.34
C LEU A 62 -16.67 10.75 9.49
N ASP A 63 -17.15 10.19 8.38
CA ASP A 63 -18.17 9.14 8.32
C ASP A 63 -17.65 7.75 7.89
N LEU A 64 -16.34 7.55 7.70
CA LEU A 64 -15.83 6.20 7.39
C LEU A 64 -15.64 5.38 8.69
N PRO A 65 -16.26 4.17 8.80
CA PRO A 65 -15.97 3.27 9.90
C PRO A 65 -14.48 2.89 9.92
N ASP A 66 -13.88 2.76 11.10
CA ASP A 66 -12.45 2.45 11.28
C ASP A 66 -12.01 1.09 10.68
N ALA A 67 -12.97 0.27 10.27
CA ALA A 67 -12.72 -0.98 9.56
C ALA A 67 -12.81 -0.76 8.04
N PRO A 68 -11.79 -1.16 7.26
CA PRO A 68 -11.86 -1.09 5.81
C PRO A 68 -13.03 -1.97 5.31
N PRO A 69 -13.79 -1.53 4.28
CA PRO A 69 -14.85 -2.35 3.70
C PRO A 69 -14.23 -3.63 3.13
N VAL A 70 -14.73 -4.78 3.56
CA VAL A 70 -14.26 -6.13 3.24
C VAL A 70 -14.41 -6.54 1.75
N SER A 71 -14.63 -5.60 0.84
CA SER A 71 -14.97 -5.88 -0.57
C SER A 71 -13.80 -5.84 -1.57
N LEU A 72 -12.53 -5.75 -1.13
CA LEU A 72 -11.36 -5.78 -2.02
C LEU A 72 -10.57 -7.11 -1.99
N SER A 73 -11.09 -8.17 -1.35
CA SER A 73 -10.37 -9.46 -1.22
C SER A 73 -11.08 -10.67 -1.83
N ALA A 74 -12.21 -10.51 -2.52
CA ALA A 74 -12.78 -11.61 -3.28
C ALA A 74 -12.21 -11.56 -4.70
N GLY A 75 -11.15 -12.32 -4.95
CA GLY A 75 -10.78 -12.69 -6.31
C GLY A 75 -12.00 -13.32 -6.96
N GLU A 76 -12.46 -12.71 -8.05
CA GLU A 76 -13.50 -13.25 -8.93
C GLU A 76 -12.94 -14.54 -9.54
N SER A 77 -13.16 -15.66 -8.86
CA SER A 77 -13.09 -16.97 -9.47
C SER A 77 -14.37 -17.16 -10.26
N GLU A 78 -14.39 -16.66 -11.49
CA GLU A 78 -15.45 -16.96 -12.43
C GLU A 78 -15.20 -18.37 -13.01
N SER A 79 -15.92 -19.35 -12.47
CA SER A 79 -16.14 -20.67 -13.05
C SER A 79 -17.64 -20.90 -13.15
N ALA A 80 -18.17 -20.83 -14.37
CA ALA A 80 -19.42 -21.44 -14.84
C ALA A 80 -19.57 -21.09 -16.33
N GLY A 81 -19.69 -22.01 -17.30
CA GLY A 81 -19.78 -23.46 -17.31
C GLY A 81 -19.70 -23.96 -18.76
#